data_AF-A0A3E4JFI2-F1
#
_entry.id   AF-A0A3E4JFI2-F1
#
_cell.length_a   1.000
_cell.length_b   1.000
_cell.length_c   1.000
_cell.angle_alpha   90.00
_cell.angle_beta   90.00
_cell.angle_gamma   90.00
#
_symmetry.space_group_name_H-M   'P 1'
#
loop_
_entity.id
_entity.type
_entity.pdbx_description
1 polymer ?
#
loop_
_entity_poly.entity_id
_entity_poly.type
_entity_poly.pdbx_seq_one_letter_code
_entity_poly.pdbx_strand_id
1 'polypeptide(L)'
;KRYIRTTGASIKRRGTHDLMNCIRTDLQKDPEGTLYAYKFDIRRFYDNARQDFVMWCFRRVFKDERLLVLLERFVKLLPEGIS
;
A
#
# COMPACT_ATOMS: atom_id res chain seq x y z
N LYS A 1 5.78 15.17 -0.41
CA LYS A 1 4.52 14.41 -0.68
C LYS A 1 4.69 13.01 -0.12
N ARG A 2 3.83 12.54 0.81
CA ARG A 2 4.02 11.26 1.53
C ARG A 2 3.51 10.02 0.77
N TYR A 3 2.69 10.22 -0.28
CA TYR A 3 2.08 9.13 -1.06
C TYR A 3 2.52 9.17 -2.52
N ILE A 4 2.84 8.00 -3.07
CA ILE A 4 3.16 7.79 -4.49
C ILE A 4 1.93 8.16 -5.33
N ARG A 5 2.11 8.92 -6.43
CA ARG A 5 0.99 9.41 -7.26
C ARG A 5 0.11 8.27 -7.81
N THR A 6 0.74 7.16 -8.15
CA THR A 6 0.12 5.97 -8.77
C THR A 6 -0.45 4.98 -7.75
N THR A 7 -0.56 5.34 -6.47
CA THR A 7 -1.35 4.56 -5.49
C THR A 7 -2.82 4.95 -5.58
N GLY A 8 -3.66 4.01 -6.03
CA GLY A 8 -5.10 4.22 -6.24
C GLY A 8 -6.03 3.68 -5.15
N ALA A 9 -5.55 2.87 -4.21
CA ALA A 9 -6.39 2.26 -3.17
C ALA A 9 -6.25 2.98 -1.81
N SER A 10 -7.35 2.99 -1.04
CA SER A 10 -7.40 3.38 0.39
C SER A 10 -6.85 4.78 0.73
N ILE A 11 -6.88 5.72 -0.21
CA ILE A 11 -6.47 7.12 0.00
C ILE A 11 -7.63 8.04 -0.37
N LYS A 12 -8.00 8.97 0.51
CA LYS A 12 -9.08 9.93 0.27
C LYS A 12 -8.86 10.68 -1.06
N ARG A 13 -9.88 10.69 -1.92
CA ARG A 13 -9.87 11.26 -3.29
C ARG A 13 -8.93 10.56 -4.28
N ARG A 14 -8.51 9.33 -4.00
CA ARG A 14 -7.86 8.43 -4.96
C ARG A 14 -8.63 7.12 -4.99
N GLY A 15 -8.85 6.61 -6.19
CA GLY A 15 -9.66 5.43 -6.42
C GLY A 15 -9.32 4.79 -7.75
N THR A 16 -10.01 3.70 -8.06
CA THR A 16 -9.82 2.96 -9.32
C THR A 16 -9.98 3.86 -10.55
N HIS A 17 -10.94 4.79 -10.53
CA HIS A 17 -11.14 5.73 -11.65
C HIS A 17 -9.97 6.70 -11.83
N ASP A 18 -9.40 7.24 -10.74
CA ASP A 18 -8.24 8.12 -10.82
C ASP A 18 -7.00 7.38 -11.35
N LEU A 19 -6.75 6.16 -10.86
CA LEU A 19 -5.63 5.36 -11.33
C LEU A 19 -5.81 4.90 -12.77
N MET A 20 -7.02 4.54 -13.18
CA MET A 20 -7.35 4.21 -14.57
C MET A 20 -7.05 5.39 -15.52
N ASN A 21 -7.40 6.61 -15.11
CA ASN A 21 -7.10 7.80 -15.89
C ASN A 21 -5.59 8.06 -15.98
N CYS A 22 -4.82 7.79 -14.92
CA CYS A 22 -3.35 7.86 -14.98
C CYS A 22 -2.81 6.88 -16.02
N ILE A 23 -3.22 5.61 -15.94
CA ILE A 23 -2.76 4.56 -16.87
C ILE A 23 -3.10 4.95 -18.32
N ARG A 24 -4.33 5.40 -18.60
CA ARG A 24 -4.71 5.85 -19.95
C ARG A 24 -3.85 7.01 -20.45
N THR A 25 -3.55 7.97 -19.58
CA THR A 25 -2.71 9.12 -19.92
C THR A 25 -1.29 8.64 -20.26
N ASP A 26 -0.73 7.72 -19.47
CA ASP A 26 0.61 7.18 -19.68
C ASP A 26 0.68 6.37 -21.00
N LEU A 27 -0.32 5.54 -21.29
CA LEU A 27 -0.44 4.79 -22.55
C LEU A 27 -0.54 5.70 -23.78
N GLN A 28 -1.29 6.81 -23.69
CA GLN A 28 -1.43 7.78 -24.78
C GLN A 28 -0.14 8.57 -25.03
N LYS A 29 0.61 8.85 -23.95
CA LYS A 29 1.83 9.66 -24.01
C LYS A 29 3.01 8.88 -24.59
N ASP A 30 3.10 7.58 -24.32
CA ASP A 30 4.20 6.73 -24.77
C ASP A 30 3.70 5.31 -25.16
N PRO A 31 3.06 5.15 -26.33
CA PRO A 31 2.53 3.86 -26.76
C PRO A 31 3.61 2.78 -26.95
N GLU A 32 4.80 3.17 -27.41
CA GLU A 32 5.91 2.23 -27.66
C GLU A 32 6.53 1.76 -26.35
N GLY A 33 6.81 2.67 -25.42
CA GLY A 33 7.40 2.34 -24.12
C GLY A 33 6.43 1.64 -23.15
N THR A 34 5.13 1.67 -23.44
CA THR A 34 4.09 1.01 -22.64
C THR A 34 3.40 -0.16 -23.35
N LEU A 35 4.00 -0.66 -24.43
CA LEU A 35 3.48 -1.77 -25.23
C LEU A 35 3.20 -3.04 -24.40
N TYR A 36 4.00 -3.28 -23.36
CA TYR A 36 3.86 -4.43 -22.46
C TYR A 36 3.63 -3.99 -21.02
N ALA A 37 2.83 -4.78 -20.30
CA ALA A 37 2.53 -4.55 -18.90
C ALA A 37 3.04 -5.70 -18.03
N TYR A 38 3.71 -5.36 -16.94
CA TYR A 38 3.97 -6.30 -15.84
C TYR A 38 2.78 -6.29 -14.88
N LYS A 39 2.13 -7.44 -14.73
CA LYS A 39 1.04 -7.64 -13.77
C LYS A 39 1.51 -8.59 -12.67
N PHE A 40 1.33 -8.17 -11.42
CA PHE A 40 1.57 -9.01 -10.26
C PHE A 40 0.48 -8.82 -9.21
N ASP A 41 0.35 -9.81 -8.34
CA ASP A 41 -0.55 -9.80 -7.20
C ASP A 41 0.11 -10.56 -6.03
N ILE A 42 -0.17 -10.13 -4.81
CA ILE A 42 0.31 -10.82 -3.60
C ILE A 42 -0.85 -11.60 -3.01
N ARG A 43 -0.78 -12.94 -3.16
CA ARG A 43 -1.78 -13.84 -2.61
C ARG A 43 -1.83 -13.72 -1.10
N ARG A 44 -3.05 -13.63 -0.54
CA ARG A 44 -3.26 -13.60 0.92
C ARG A 44 -2.38 -12.55 1.60
N PHE A 45 -2.38 -11.33 1.06
CA PHE A 45 -1.47 -10.25 1.48
C PHE A 45 -1.50 -10.03 3.00
N TYR A 46 -2.69 -9.98 3.61
CA TYR A 46 -2.80 -9.72 5.05
C TYR A 46 -2.34 -10.91 5.90
N ASP A 47 -2.66 -12.15 5.51
CA ASP A 47 -2.16 -13.35 6.20
C ASP A 47 -0.63 -13.44 6.17
N ASN A 48 -0.01 -12.99 5.07
CA ASN A 48 1.45 -13.07 4.87
C ASN A 48 2.20 -11.79 5.27
N ALA A 49 1.51 -10.77 5.78
CA ALA A 49 2.15 -9.54 6.20
C ALA A 49 2.95 -9.76 7.49
N ARG A 50 4.27 -9.57 7.41
CA ARG A 50 5.16 -9.69 8.55
C ARG A 50 4.89 -8.60 9.60
N GLN A 51 4.43 -9.02 10.78
CA GLN A 51 4.06 -8.13 11.89
C GLN A 51 5.21 -7.21 12.34
N ASP A 52 6.45 -7.73 12.38
CA ASP A 52 7.64 -6.95 12.73
C ASP A 52 7.91 -5.83 11.73
N PHE A 53 7.74 -6.11 10.43
CA PHE A 53 7.89 -5.13 9.36
C PHE A 53 6.78 -4.07 9.38
N VAL A 54 5.53 -4.46 9.65
CA VAL A 54 4.42 -3.51 9.82
C VAL A 54 4.70 -2.55 10.97
N MET A 55 5.16 -3.06 12.12
CA MET A 55 5.53 -2.21 13.26
C MET A 55 6.74 -1.32 12.96
N TRP A 56 7.72 -1.82 12.22
CA TRP A 56 8.87 -1.06 11.74
C TRP A 56 8.45 0.12 10.83
N CYS A 57 7.40 -0.06 10.02
CA CYS A 57 6.79 1.01 9.21
C CYS A 57 6.11 2.06 10.09
N PHE A 58 5.29 1.64 11.07
CA PHE A 58 4.60 2.56 11.97
C PHE A 58 5.57 3.43 12.78
N ARG A 59 6.66 2.87 13.32
CA ARG A 59 7.67 3.61 14.11
C ARG A 59 8.42 4.69 13.30
N ARG A 60 8.46 4.55 11.97
CA ARG A 60 9.01 5.61 11.08
C ARG A 60 8.07 6.78 10.93
N VAL A 61 6.77 6.52 10.95
CA VAL A 61 5.72 7.48 10.64
C VAL A 61 5.24 8.21 11.90
N PHE A 62 4.97 7.45 12.96
CA PHE A 62 4.43 7.93 14.23
C PHE A 62 5.51 7.93 15.30
N LYS A 63 5.47 8.93 16.18
CA LYS A 63 6.42 9.09 17.31
C LYS A 63 5.73 9.01 18.68
N ASP A 64 4.40 9.05 18.70
CA ASP A 64 3.62 8.89 19.93
C ASP A 64 3.68 7.44 20.42
N GLU A 65 4.19 7.24 21.63
CA GLU A 65 4.39 5.91 22.21
C GLU A 65 3.06 5.21 22.53
N ARG A 66 2.05 5.95 23.00
CA ARG A 66 0.74 5.37 23.37
C ARG A 66 0.04 4.81 22.13
N LEU A 67 0.07 5.55 21.02
CA LEU A 67 -0.45 5.10 19.73
C LEU A 67 0.31 3.87 19.23
N LEU A 68 1.64 3.87 19.31
CA LEU A 68 2.44 2.72 18.85
C LEU A 68 2.16 1.45 19.64
N VAL A 69 2.01 1.56 20.97
CA VAL A 69 1.61 0.41 21.82
C VAL A 69 0.22 -0.10 21.44
N LEU A 70 -0.73 0.79 21.16
CA LEU A 70 -2.07 0.39 20.74
C LEU A 70 -2.05 -0.34 19.38
N LEU A 71 -1.33 0.22 18.39
CA LEU A 71 -1.19 -0.40 17.07
C LEU A 71 -0.50 -1.78 17.16
N GLU A 72 0.51 -1.91 18.01
CA GLU A 72 1.22 -3.18 18.22
C GLU A 72 0.29 -4.29 18.72
N ARG A 73 -0.62 -3.96 19.64
CA ARG A 73 -1.62 -4.92 20.15
C ARG A 73 -2.56 -5.41 19.06
N PHE A 74 -2.95 -4.55 18.11
CA PHE A 74 -3.78 -4.96 16.97
C PHE A 74 -3.00 -5.78 15.96
N VAL A 75 -1.77 -5.37 15.61
CA VAL A 75 -0.93 -6.07 14.63
C VAL A 75 -0.54 -7.47 15.12
N LYS A 76 -0.27 -7.63 16.42
CA LYS A 76 0.14 -8.90 17.03
C LYS A 76 -1.01 -9.67 17.67
N LEU A 77 -2.26 -9.37 17.29
CA LEU A 77 -3.44 -10.05 17.83
C LEU A 77 -3.47 -11.53 17.40
N LEU A 78 -3.04 -11.81 16.17
CA LEU A 78 -2.94 -13.16 15.62
C LEU A 78 -1.51 -13.72 15.79
N PRO A 79 -1.32 -15.06 15.79
CA PRO A 79 0.01 -15.66 15.85
C PRO A 79 0.92 -15.24 14.70
N GLU A 80 0.33 -15.05 13.51
CA GLU A 80 0.99 -14.57 12.29
C GLU A 80 -0.01 -13.78 11.43
N GLY A 81 0.50 -13.01 10.46
CA GLY A 81 -0.33 -12.15 9.62
C GLY A 81 -0.98 -10.99 10.38
N ILE A 82 -1.82 -10.22 9.68
CA ILE A 82 -2.56 -9.07 10.26
C ILE A 82 -4.06 -9.06 9.96
N SER A 83 -4.57 -10.02 9.19
CA SER A 83 -6.00 -10.34 8.99
C SER A 83 -6.13 -11.72 8.38
#